data_AF-A0AAX2BBW7-F1
#
_entry.id   AF-A0AAX2BBW7-F1
#
_cell.length_a   1.000
_cell.length_b   1.000
_cell.length_c   1.000
_cell.angle_alpha   90.00
_cell.angle_beta   90.00
_cell.angle_gamma   90.00
#
_symmetry.space_group_name_H-M   'P 1'
#
loop_
_entity.id
_entity.type
_entity.pdbx_description
1 polymer ?
#
loop_
_entity_poly.entity_id
_entity_poly.type
_entity_poly.pdbx_seq_one_letter_code
_entity_poly.pdbx_strand_id
1 'polypeptide(L)'
;MSNRLWLVVFILALLAFCGVFIVYFLWFKAWLNFHLSKNPEVWGQFGDFVGGVLNPILSFITVVILIITTIYQQKQYENSEKRELNKRFDDRFYGMISYQRDLVANFKLALPGNSDAGVKDAITYAEDVFFNTNDHSYINSQGFKEAIFPVVRTFYILIKMIDESSEDEVSENIASKYYEWLVNLSDYHFLRLVFFCSFYYDGISSFDYIKSNKNIVSSLAKMGWDKYTSEIIKRKHQLSIA
;
A
#
# COMPACT_ATOMS: atom_id res chain seq x y z
N MET A 1 5.28 24.27 0.46
CA MET A 1 6.13 25.31 -0.16
C MET A 1 6.80 26.08 0.98
N SER A 2 8.13 26.24 0.98
CA SER A 2 8.78 26.88 2.13
C SER A 2 8.49 28.39 2.10
N ASN A 3 8.14 28.99 3.24
CA ASN A 3 7.95 30.45 3.37
C ASN A 3 9.14 31.24 2.83
N ARG A 4 10.33 30.62 2.84
CA ARG A 4 11.58 31.17 2.30
C ARG A 4 11.53 31.45 0.80
N LEU A 5 10.85 30.62 -0.01
CA LEU A 5 10.80 30.83 -1.46
C LEU A 5 9.97 32.06 -1.82
N TRP A 6 8.80 32.22 -1.20
CA TRP A 6 7.96 33.41 -1.39
C TRP A 6 8.64 34.69 -0.90
N LEU A 7 9.38 34.61 0.21
CA LEU A 7 10.18 35.75 0.70
C LEU A 7 11.29 36.14 -0.29
N VAL A 8 12.02 35.18 -0.85
CA VAL A 8 13.07 35.46 -1.84
C VAL A 8 12.49 36.11 -3.11
N VAL A 9 11.37 35.59 -3.61
CA VAL A 9 10.67 36.15 -4.77
C VAL A 9 10.21 37.59 -4.50
N PHE A 10 9.61 37.85 -3.34
CA PHE A 10 9.17 39.18 -2.95
C PHE A 10 10.34 40.17 -2.89
N ILE A 11 11.47 39.76 -2.29
CA ILE A 11 12.68 40.57 -2.21
C ILE A 11 13.23 40.87 -3.62
N LEU A 12 13.28 39.88 -4.52
CA LEU A 12 13.75 40.09 -5.90
C LEU A 12 12.85 41.06 -6.67
N ALA A 13 11.53 40.95 -6.54
CA ALA A 13 10.59 41.88 -7.17
C ALA A 13 10.74 43.31 -6.61
N LEU A 14 10.92 43.45 -5.29
CA LEU A 14 11.15 44.73 -4.64
C LEU A 14 12.48 45.36 -5.09
N LEU A 15 13.54 44.57 -5.20
CA LEU A 15 14.85 45.02 -5.69
C LEU A 15 14.78 45.45 -7.16
N ALA A 16 14.07 44.72 -8.01
CA ALA A 16 13.86 45.11 -9.40
C ALA A 16 13.11 46.44 -9.49
N PHE A 17 12.02 46.59 -8.71
CA PHE A 17 11.27 47.83 -8.61
C PHE A 17 12.16 49.01 -8.18
N CYS A 18 12.80 48.91 -7.00
CA CYS A 18 13.67 49.96 -6.49
C CYS A 18 14.87 50.25 -7.42
N GLY A 19 15.43 49.22 -8.06
CA GLY A 19 16.56 49.32 -8.98
C GLY A 19 16.25 50.22 -10.18
N VAL A 20 15.06 50.09 -10.79
CA VAL A 20 14.65 50.96 -11.90
C VAL A 20 14.60 52.43 -11.47
N PHE A 21 14.04 52.73 -10.30
CA PHE A 21 14.00 54.10 -9.77
C PHE A 21 15.39 54.63 -9.40
N ILE A 22 16.25 53.81 -8.80
CA ILE A 22 17.62 54.19 -8.41
C ILE A 22 18.47 54.49 -9.65
N VAL A 23 18.47 53.60 -10.65
CA VAL A 23 19.24 53.80 -11.89
C VAL A 23 18.78 55.05 -12.62
N TYR A 24 17.46 55.26 -12.71
CA TYR A 24 16.90 56.48 -13.30
C TYR A 24 17.37 57.74 -12.57
N PHE A 25 17.28 57.76 -11.23
CA PHE A 25 17.67 58.92 -10.44
C PHE A 25 19.18 59.22 -10.53
N LEU A 26 20.03 58.19 -10.50
CA LEU A 26 21.48 58.34 -10.66
C LEU A 26 21.83 58.89 -12.05
N TRP A 27 21.18 58.40 -13.11
CA TRP A 27 21.45 58.84 -14.47
C TRP A 27 20.99 60.29 -14.71
N PHE A 28 19.73 60.61 -14.42
CA PHE A 28 19.16 61.91 -14.80
C PHE A 28 19.48 63.04 -13.82
N LYS A 29 19.55 62.76 -12.51
CA LYS A 29 19.81 63.78 -11.50
C LYS A 29 21.30 63.94 -11.19
N ALA A 30 22.01 62.83 -10.95
CA ALA A 30 23.40 62.90 -10.49
C ALA A 30 24.41 63.12 -11.64
N TRP A 31 24.15 62.56 -12.82
CA TRP A 31 25.05 62.71 -13.97
C TRP A 31 24.68 63.89 -14.88
N LEU A 32 23.39 64.09 -15.15
CA LEU A 32 22.89 65.07 -16.12
C LEU A 32 22.39 66.40 -15.50
N ASN A 33 22.31 66.51 -14.17
CA ASN A 33 21.82 67.69 -13.44
C ASN A 33 20.41 68.18 -13.85
N PHE A 34 19.54 67.29 -14.34
CA PHE A 34 18.18 67.69 -14.71
C PHE A 34 17.28 67.95 -13.50
N HIS A 35 16.36 68.91 -13.65
CA HIS A 35 15.33 69.24 -12.66
C HIS A 35 14.03 68.47 -12.91
N LEU A 36 13.22 68.31 -11.86
CA LEU A 36 11.89 67.68 -11.96
C LEU A 36 10.98 68.50 -12.88
N SER A 37 10.38 67.83 -13.86
CA SER A 37 9.43 68.47 -14.78
C SER A 37 8.11 68.80 -14.07
N LYS A 38 7.57 69.99 -14.34
CA LYS A 38 6.22 70.39 -13.94
C LYS A 38 5.15 69.96 -14.95
N ASN A 39 5.54 69.48 -16.14
CA ASN A 39 4.60 69.03 -17.17
C ASN A 39 4.17 67.57 -16.86
N PRO A 40 2.87 67.32 -16.63
CA PRO A 40 2.34 65.97 -16.41
C PRO A 40 2.64 64.97 -17.54
N GLU A 41 2.76 65.43 -18.79
CA GLU A 41 3.00 64.57 -19.95
C GLU A 41 4.36 63.84 -19.88
N VAL A 42 5.39 64.50 -19.33
CA VAL A 42 6.73 63.92 -19.10
C VAL A 42 6.67 62.80 -18.05
N TRP A 43 5.78 62.92 -17.07
CA TRP A 43 5.56 61.87 -16.08
C TRP A 43 4.83 60.65 -16.66
N GLY A 44 3.96 60.86 -17.66
CA GLY A 44 3.37 59.78 -18.45
C GLY A 44 4.45 58.97 -19.18
N GLN A 45 5.33 59.64 -19.93
CA GLN A 45 6.44 58.98 -20.65
C GLN A 45 7.42 58.26 -19.70
N PHE A 46 7.67 58.81 -18.51
CA PHE A 46 8.45 58.13 -17.48
C PHE A 46 7.75 56.85 -16.99
N GLY A 47 6.45 56.92 -16.73
CA GLY A 47 5.64 55.75 -16.38
C GLY A 47 5.71 54.66 -17.45
N ASP A 48 5.68 55.04 -18.73
CA ASP A 48 5.81 54.11 -19.86
C ASP A 48 7.19 53.42 -19.89
N PHE A 49 8.27 54.15 -19.62
CA PHE A 49 9.61 53.56 -19.51
C PHE A 49 9.71 52.58 -18.34
N VAL A 50 9.27 53.00 -17.15
CA VAL A 50 9.30 52.16 -15.93
C VAL A 50 8.45 50.91 -16.12
N GLY A 51 7.24 51.05 -16.66
CA GLY A 51 6.35 49.94 -16.99
C GLY A 51 6.93 49.04 -18.09
N GLY A 52 7.55 49.62 -19.11
CA GLY A 52 8.19 48.89 -20.21
C GLY A 52 9.37 48.02 -19.78
N VAL A 53 10.08 48.39 -18.71
CA VAL A 53 11.18 47.59 -18.14
C VAL A 53 10.69 46.64 -17.05
N LEU A 54 9.85 47.12 -16.12
CA LEU A 54 9.36 46.30 -15.01
C LEU A 54 8.41 45.20 -15.45
N ASN A 55 7.52 45.46 -16.42
CA ASN A 55 6.52 44.47 -16.82
C ASN A 55 7.16 43.20 -17.39
N PRO A 56 8.15 43.25 -18.31
CA PRO A 56 8.86 42.04 -18.75
C PRO A 56 9.58 41.30 -17.62
N ILE A 57 10.22 42.02 -16.70
CA ILE A 57 10.92 41.42 -15.55
C ILE A 57 9.94 40.69 -14.64
N LEU A 58 8.84 41.36 -14.25
CA LEU A 58 7.80 40.77 -13.40
C LEU A 58 7.09 39.61 -14.11
N SER A 59 6.86 39.72 -15.41
CA SER A 59 6.29 38.63 -16.23
C SER A 59 7.20 37.42 -16.26
N PHE A 60 8.51 37.61 -16.44
CA PHE A 60 9.48 36.53 -16.38
C PHE A 60 9.54 35.86 -15.00
N ILE A 61 9.60 36.66 -13.93
CA ILE A 61 9.52 36.16 -12.54
C ILE A 61 8.24 35.33 -12.35
N THR A 62 7.10 35.81 -12.87
CA THR A 62 5.82 35.09 -12.80
C THR A 62 5.90 33.73 -13.50
N VAL A 63 6.46 33.67 -14.71
CA VAL A 63 6.65 32.41 -15.44
C VAL A 63 7.53 31.43 -14.64
N VAL A 64 8.62 31.92 -14.04
CA VAL A 64 9.51 31.08 -13.20
C VAL A 64 8.78 30.54 -11.97
N ILE A 65 7.98 31.38 -11.28
CA ILE A 65 7.16 30.94 -10.12
C ILE A 65 6.18 29.86 -10.56
N LEU A 66 5.51 30.04 -11.69
CA LEU A 66 4.55 29.07 -12.21
C LEU A 66 5.25 27.73 -12.48
N ILE A 67 6.40 27.72 -13.15
CA ILE A 67 7.17 26.49 -13.41
C ILE A 67 7.54 25.78 -12.11
N ILE A 68 8.09 26.50 -11.13
CA ILE A 68 8.47 25.93 -9.82
C ILE A 68 7.24 25.36 -9.10
N THR A 69 6.13 26.10 -9.13
CA THR A 69 4.88 25.70 -8.50
C THR A 69 4.33 24.43 -9.13
N THR A 70 4.31 24.34 -10.47
CA THR A 70 3.86 23.16 -11.20
C THR A 70 4.71 21.93 -10.86
N ILE A 71 6.03 22.05 -10.83
CA ILE A 71 6.92 20.94 -10.46
C ILE A 71 6.64 20.47 -9.02
N TYR A 72 6.46 21.41 -8.09
CA TYR A 72 6.15 21.08 -6.70
C TYR A 72 4.76 20.42 -6.57
N GLN A 73 3.76 20.93 -7.29
CA GLN A 73 2.42 20.36 -7.33
C GLN A 73 2.45 18.93 -7.89
N GLN A 74 3.18 18.69 -8.97
CA GLN A 74 3.34 17.36 -9.55
C GLN A 74 3.95 16.38 -8.54
N LYS A 75 5.02 16.77 -7.84
CA LYS A 75 5.62 15.93 -6.80
C LYS A 75 4.66 15.67 -5.62
N GLN A 76 3.87 16.65 -5.22
CA GLN A 76 2.85 16.47 -4.18
C GLN A 76 1.73 15.53 -4.65
N TYR A 77 1.33 15.65 -5.91
CA TYR A 77 0.34 14.77 -6.52
C TYR A 77 0.82 13.32 -6.54
N GLU A 78 2.04 13.05 -7.02
CA GLU A 78 2.63 11.70 -7.02
C GLU A 78 2.70 11.10 -5.61
N ASN A 79 3.07 11.90 -4.60
CA ASN A 79 3.10 11.44 -3.21
C ASN A 79 1.69 11.18 -2.67
N SER A 80 0.71 11.99 -3.07
CA SER A 80 -0.70 11.80 -2.68
C SER A 80 -1.28 10.54 -3.31
N GLU A 81 -1.00 10.30 -4.59
CA GLU A 81 -1.41 9.11 -5.32
C GLU A 81 -0.84 7.85 -4.69
N LYS A 82 0.47 7.83 -4.36
CA LYS A 82 1.09 6.71 -3.62
C LYS A 82 0.42 6.45 -2.26
N ARG A 83 0.08 7.51 -1.52
CA ARG A 83 -0.62 7.38 -0.24
C ARG A 83 -2.03 6.82 -0.42
N GLU A 84 -2.72 7.23 -1.47
CA GLU A 84 -4.06 6.75 -1.79
C GLU A 84 -4.04 5.27 -2.20
N LEU A 85 -3.09 4.85 -3.04
CA LEU A 85 -2.90 3.45 -3.42
C LEU A 85 -2.66 2.58 -2.18
N ASN A 86 -1.75 2.98 -1.29
CA ASN A 86 -1.51 2.26 -0.04
C ASN A 86 -2.78 2.16 0.82
N LYS A 87 -3.53 3.27 0.96
CA LYS A 87 -4.78 3.27 1.73
C LYS A 87 -5.83 2.36 1.11
N ARG A 88 -5.99 2.37 -0.22
CA ARG A 88 -6.91 1.48 -0.93
C ARG A 88 -6.52 0.01 -0.73
N PHE A 89 -5.22 -0.29 -0.69
CA PHE A 89 -4.74 -1.62 -0.37
C PHE A 89 -5.06 -2.00 1.09
N ASP A 90 -4.79 -1.13 2.06
CA ASP A 90 -5.15 -1.33 3.48
C ASP A 90 -6.64 -1.64 3.64
N ASP A 91 -7.50 -0.80 3.06
CA ASP A 91 -8.95 -0.94 3.15
C ASP A 91 -9.42 -2.28 2.52
N ARG A 92 -8.85 -2.67 1.37
CA ARG A 92 -9.10 -3.98 0.74
C ARG A 92 -8.62 -5.13 1.63
N PHE A 93 -7.43 -5.04 2.20
CA PHE A 93 -6.84 -6.07 3.06
C PHE A 93 -7.70 -6.31 4.31
N TYR A 94 -8.03 -5.25 5.04
CA TYR A 94 -8.86 -5.39 6.24
C TYR A 94 -10.28 -5.86 5.91
N GLY A 95 -10.85 -5.42 4.78
CA GLY A 95 -12.13 -5.91 4.28
C GLY A 95 -12.12 -7.42 3.96
N MET A 96 -11.04 -7.92 3.37
CA MET A 96 -10.85 -9.34 3.10
C MET A 96 -10.63 -10.16 4.38
N ILE A 97 -9.93 -9.60 5.38
CA ILE A 97 -9.79 -10.22 6.71
C ILE A 97 -11.15 -10.30 7.41
N SER A 98 -11.98 -9.26 7.37
CA SER A 98 -13.33 -9.33 7.94
C SER A 98 -14.20 -10.37 7.22
N TYR A 99 -14.15 -10.40 5.89
CA TYR A 99 -14.87 -11.41 5.11
C TYR A 99 -14.44 -12.85 5.47
N GLN A 100 -13.14 -13.07 5.63
CA GLN A 100 -12.61 -14.34 6.11
C GLN A 100 -13.14 -14.69 7.50
N ARG A 101 -13.12 -13.75 8.45
CA ARG A 101 -13.63 -13.97 9.81
C ARG A 101 -15.10 -14.34 9.81
N ASP A 102 -15.90 -13.66 9.00
CA ASP A 102 -17.34 -13.93 8.87
C ASP A 102 -17.60 -15.31 8.26
N LEU A 103 -16.84 -15.70 7.22
CA LEU A 103 -16.92 -17.05 6.66
C LEU A 103 -16.51 -18.13 7.66
N VAL A 104 -15.45 -17.90 8.43
CA VAL A 104 -14.97 -18.82 9.48
C VAL A 104 -16.01 -18.95 10.59
N ALA A 105 -16.64 -17.86 11.01
CA ALA A 105 -17.66 -17.86 12.05
C ALA A 105 -18.96 -18.58 11.61
N ASN A 106 -19.33 -18.45 10.34
CA ASN A 106 -20.53 -19.06 9.78
C ASN A 106 -20.31 -20.45 9.17
N PHE A 107 -19.07 -20.94 9.14
CA PHE A 107 -18.76 -22.27 8.62
C PHE A 107 -19.40 -23.35 9.48
N LYS A 108 -20.09 -24.29 8.82
CA LYS A 108 -20.72 -25.45 9.42
C LYS A 108 -20.46 -26.71 8.61
N LEU A 109 -20.26 -27.83 9.31
CA LEU A 109 -20.02 -29.14 8.72
C LEU A 109 -20.71 -30.23 9.53
N ALA A 110 -21.33 -31.19 8.85
CA ALA A 110 -21.92 -32.36 9.50
C ALA A 110 -20.87 -33.47 9.65
N LEU A 111 -20.23 -33.53 10.82
CA LEU A 111 -19.30 -34.59 11.22
C LEU A 111 -20.04 -35.82 11.78
N PRO A 112 -19.41 -37.00 11.79
CA PRO A 112 -19.95 -38.16 12.49
C PRO A 112 -20.16 -37.82 13.98
N GLY A 113 -21.43 -37.82 14.42
CA GLY A 113 -21.81 -37.47 15.81
C GLY A 113 -21.99 -35.97 16.08
N ASN A 114 -21.75 -35.07 15.12
CA ASN A 114 -22.03 -33.64 15.26
C ASN A 114 -22.52 -33.05 13.93
N SER A 115 -23.80 -32.71 13.85
CA SER A 115 -24.42 -32.16 12.64
C SER A 115 -24.12 -30.68 12.37
N ASP A 116 -23.54 -29.94 13.33
CA ASP A 116 -23.39 -28.47 13.27
C ASP A 116 -21.98 -28.02 13.71
N ALA A 117 -20.96 -28.75 13.24
CA ALA A 117 -19.57 -28.58 13.64
C ALA A 117 -18.98 -27.28 13.06
N GLY A 118 -18.37 -26.45 13.91
CA GLY A 118 -17.64 -25.26 13.49
C GLY A 118 -16.21 -25.58 13.02
N VAL A 119 -15.42 -24.56 12.70
CA VAL A 119 -14.03 -24.74 12.24
C VAL A 119 -13.17 -25.49 13.27
N LYS A 120 -13.33 -25.16 14.56
CA LYS A 120 -12.63 -25.84 15.66
C LYS A 120 -12.92 -27.34 15.69
N ASP A 121 -14.18 -27.72 15.56
CA ASP A 121 -14.60 -29.11 15.61
C ASP A 121 -14.11 -29.86 14.37
N ALA A 122 -14.24 -29.24 13.19
CA ALA A 122 -13.79 -29.81 11.92
C ALA A 122 -12.28 -30.08 11.90
N ILE A 123 -11.45 -29.14 12.35
CA ILE A 123 -10.01 -29.35 12.38
C ILE A 123 -9.59 -30.38 13.43
N THR A 124 -10.21 -30.35 14.62
CA THR A 124 -9.91 -31.31 15.69
C THR A 124 -10.24 -32.73 15.24
N TYR A 125 -11.39 -32.93 14.59
CA TYR A 125 -11.77 -34.21 14.01
C TYR A 125 -10.82 -34.64 12.89
N ALA A 126 -10.48 -33.74 11.96
CA ALA A 126 -9.60 -34.06 10.85
C ALA A 126 -8.20 -34.50 11.31
N GLU A 127 -7.64 -33.83 12.31
CA GLU A 127 -6.35 -34.19 12.89
C GLU A 127 -6.43 -35.52 13.66
N ASP A 128 -7.48 -35.74 14.45
CA ASP A 128 -7.67 -37.00 15.17
C ASP A 128 -7.71 -38.19 14.20
N VAL A 129 -8.52 -38.08 13.13
CA VAL A 129 -8.57 -39.08 12.06
C VAL A 129 -7.21 -39.27 11.39
N PHE A 130 -6.52 -38.18 11.05
CA PHE A 130 -5.25 -38.26 10.32
C PHE A 130 -4.09 -38.86 11.15
N PHE A 131 -3.98 -38.47 12.43
CA PHE A 131 -2.88 -38.90 13.30
C PHE A 131 -3.16 -40.22 13.99
N ASN A 132 -4.39 -40.48 14.42
CA ASN A 132 -4.71 -41.61 15.31
C ASN A 132 -5.39 -42.78 14.61
N THR A 133 -5.84 -42.63 13.36
CA THR A 133 -6.50 -43.71 12.61
C THR A 133 -5.82 -43.98 11.25
N ASN A 134 -6.19 -45.12 10.66
CA ASN A 134 -5.78 -45.51 9.30
C ASN A 134 -6.91 -45.30 8.28
N ASP A 135 -8.14 -45.05 8.73
CA ASP A 135 -9.29 -44.81 7.84
C ASP A 135 -9.47 -43.30 7.65
N HIS A 136 -9.05 -42.83 6.47
CA HIS A 136 -9.16 -41.41 6.09
C HIS A 136 -10.29 -41.18 5.08
N SER A 137 -11.22 -42.13 4.92
CA SER A 137 -12.29 -42.06 3.92
C SER A 137 -13.16 -40.81 4.06
N TYR A 138 -13.55 -40.46 5.29
CA TYR A 138 -14.40 -39.28 5.53
C TYR A 138 -13.70 -37.96 5.22
N ILE A 139 -12.46 -37.75 5.70
CA ILE A 139 -11.71 -36.51 5.39
C ILE A 139 -11.31 -36.45 3.91
N ASN A 140 -11.31 -37.57 3.19
CA ASN A 140 -11.12 -37.60 1.75
C ASN A 140 -12.41 -37.53 0.93
N SER A 141 -13.57 -37.57 1.58
CA SER A 141 -14.87 -37.48 0.92
C SER A 141 -15.04 -36.14 0.20
N GLN A 142 -15.83 -36.17 -0.88
CA GLN A 142 -16.12 -34.97 -1.66
C GLN A 142 -16.83 -33.91 -0.81
N GLY A 143 -17.82 -34.31 0.01
CA GLY A 143 -18.56 -33.38 0.86
C GLY A 143 -17.69 -32.67 1.90
N PHE A 144 -16.72 -33.37 2.50
CA PHE A 144 -15.76 -32.74 3.41
C PHE A 144 -14.91 -31.70 2.68
N LYS A 145 -14.32 -32.08 1.53
CA LYS A 145 -13.47 -31.21 0.72
C LYS A 145 -14.22 -29.97 0.21
N GLU A 146 -15.44 -30.14 -0.27
CA GLU A 146 -16.31 -29.05 -0.74
C GLU A 146 -16.67 -28.06 0.38
N ALA A 147 -16.85 -28.55 1.60
CA ALA A 147 -17.15 -27.68 2.75
C ALA A 147 -15.92 -26.85 3.18
N ILE A 148 -14.74 -27.46 3.27
CA ILE A 148 -13.52 -26.76 3.74
C ILE A 148 -12.94 -25.82 2.67
N PHE A 149 -13.15 -26.12 1.39
CA PHE A 149 -12.46 -25.44 0.30
C PHE A 149 -12.75 -23.92 0.26
N PRO A 150 -14.01 -23.45 0.32
CA PRO A 150 -14.31 -22.02 0.35
C PRO A 150 -13.63 -21.30 1.51
N VAL A 151 -13.56 -21.92 2.68
CA VAL A 151 -12.97 -21.34 3.89
C VAL A 151 -11.46 -21.21 3.75
N VAL A 152 -10.76 -22.28 3.36
CA VAL A 152 -9.30 -22.24 3.15
C VAL A 152 -8.92 -21.33 1.97
N ARG A 153 -9.76 -21.26 0.93
CA ARG A 153 -9.55 -20.40 -0.24
C ARG A 153 -9.46 -18.91 0.13
N THR A 154 -10.15 -18.46 1.18
CA THR A 154 -10.05 -17.05 1.62
C THR A 154 -8.61 -16.66 1.99
N PHE A 155 -7.89 -17.58 2.65
CA PHE A 155 -6.49 -17.38 3.02
C PHE A 155 -5.59 -17.31 1.79
N TYR A 156 -5.82 -18.21 0.83
CA TYR A 156 -5.15 -18.16 -0.48
C TYR A 156 -5.36 -16.83 -1.21
N ILE A 157 -6.60 -16.32 -1.25
CA ILE A 157 -6.89 -15.05 -1.93
C ILE A 157 -6.17 -13.88 -1.24
N LEU A 158 -6.11 -13.88 0.09
CA LEU A 158 -5.35 -12.86 0.85
C LEU A 158 -3.85 -12.89 0.53
N ILE A 159 -3.23 -14.07 0.46
CA ILE A 159 -1.83 -14.23 0.05
C ILE A 159 -1.64 -13.71 -1.37
N LYS A 160 -2.47 -14.17 -2.30
CA LYS A 160 -2.38 -13.77 -3.71
C LYS A 160 -2.54 -12.25 -3.89
N MET A 161 -3.45 -11.64 -3.15
CA MET A 161 -3.64 -10.19 -3.13
C MET A 161 -2.40 -9.45 -2.63
N ILE A 162 -1.71 -9.97 -1.60
CA ILE A 162 -0.45 -9.40 -1.11
C ILE A 162 0.64 -9.54 -2.18
N ASP A 163 0.80 -10.72 -2.78
CA ASP A 163 1.80 -10.95 -3.83
C ASP A 163 1.58 -10.03 -5.04
N GLU A 164 0.37 -9.98 -5.58
CA GLU A 164 0.04 -9.10 -6.73
C GLU A 164 0.27 -7.62 -6.40
N SER A 165 0.02 -7.17 -5.17
CA SER A 165 0.29 -5.79 -4.77
C SER A 165 1.77 -5.47 -4.62
N SER A 166 2.60 -6.47 -4.32
CA SER A 166 4.05 -6.31 -4.15
C SER A 166 4.80 -6.11 -5.45
N GLU A 167 4.20 -6.51 -6.58
CA GLU A 167 4.76 -6.33 -7.91
C GLU A 167 4.58 -4.90 -8.43
N ASP A 168 3.46 -4.23 -8.10
CA ASP A 168 3.07 -2.95 -8.73
C ASP A 168 2.86 -1.76 -7.76
N GLU A 169 2.50 -2.00 -6.49
CA GLU A 169 2.00 -0.95 -5.59
C GLU A 169 2.79 -0.80 -4.27
N VAL A 170 3.39 -1.90 -3.78
CA VAL A 170 3.89 -2.02 -2.40
C VAL A 170 5.35 -2.46 -2.42
N SER A 171 6.26 -1.70 -1.79
CA SER A 171 7.67 -2.13 -1.70
C SER A 171 7.78 -3.48 -0.97
N GLU A 172 8.75 -4.34 -1.34
CA GLU A 172 8.96 -5.67 -0.72
C GLU A 172 8.95 -5.63 0.82
N ASN A 173 9.47 -4.55 1.42
CA ASN A 173 9.53 -4.38 2.88
C ASN A 173 8.15 -4.11 3.52
N ILE A 174 7.16 -3.65 2.75
CA ILE A 174 5.80 -3.44 3.22
C ILE A 174 4.98 -4.74 3.04
N ALA A 175 5.18 -5.49 1.95
CA ALA A 175 4.49 -6.78 1.73
C ALA A 175 4.75 -7.80 2.85
N SER A 176 5.99 -7.88 3.34
CA SER A 176 6.35 -8.74 4.48
C SER A 176 5.53 -8.47 5.75
N LYS A 177 5.15 -7.19 5.99
CA LYS A 177 4.30 -6.83 7.14
C LYS A 177 2.89 -7.37 7.01
N TYR A 178 2.31 -7.33 5.81
CA TYR A 178 0.97 -7.88 5.58
C TYR A 178 0.92 -9.40 5.75
N TYR A 179 2.01 -10.11 5.41
CA TYR A 179 2.12 -11.54 5.71
C TYR A 179 2.10 -11.82 7.21
N GLU A 180 2.88 -11.05 7.98
CA GLU A 180 2.87 -11.16 9.45
C GLU A 180 1.51 -10.80 10.04
N TRP A 181 0.83 -9.76 9.51
CA TRP A 181 -0.51 -9.39 9.96
C TRP A 181 -1.56 -10.43 9.59
N LEU A 182 -1.52 -11.00 8.39
CA LEU A 182 -2.45 -12.04 7.96
C LEU A 182 -2.44 -13.20 8.96
N VAL A 183 -1.25 -13.73 9.27
CA VAL A 183 -1.14 -14.84 10.22
C VAL A 183 -1.59 -14.42 11.63
N ASN A 184 -1.16 -13.27 12.12
CA ASN A 184 -1.51 -12.83 13.48
C ASN A 184 -3.00 -12.45 13.66
N LEU A 185 -3.68 -12.04 12.59
CA LEU A 185 -5.09 -11.61 12.61
C LEU A 185 -6.07 -12.76 12.33
N SER A 186 -5.57 -13.89 11.84
CA SER A 186 -6.35 -15.12 11.60
C SER A 186 -6.52 -15.93 12.89
N ASP A 187 -7.69 -16.55 13.07
CA ASP A 187 -7.97 -17.43 14.21
C ASP A 187 -7.07 -18.68 14.21
N TYR A 188 -6.68 -19.13 15.40
CA TYR A 188 -5.78 -20.27 15.59
C TYR A 188 -6.31 -21.58 14.97
N HIS A 189 -7.59 -21.91 15.16
CA HIS A 189 -8.18 -23.14 14.62
C HIS A 189 -8.31 -23.06 13.10
N PHE A 190 -8.62 -21.86 12.60
CA PHE A 190 -8.64 -21.61 11.16
C PHE A 190 -7.26 -21.75 10.53
N LEU A 191 -6.19 -21.23 11.15
CA LEU A 191 -4.82 -21.43 10.66
C LEU A 191 -4.42 -22.91 10.63
N ARG A 192 -4.76 -23.66 11.67
CA ARG A 192 -4.57 -25.13 11.68
C ARG A 192 -5.30 -25.78 10.51
N LEU A 193 -6.55 -25.41 10.26
CA LEU A 193 -7.32 -25.91 9.13
C LEU A 193 -6.64 -25.58 7.80
N VAL A 194 -6.22 -24.34 7.59
CA VAL A 194 -5.52 -23.89 6.38
C VAL A 194 -4.26 -24.71 6.13
N PHE A 195 -3.39 -24.85 7.14
CA PHE A 195 -2.13 -25.56 6.97
C PHE A 195 -2.33 -27.07 6.87
N PHE A 196 -3.20 -27.66 7.69
CA PHE A 196 -3.59 -29.06 7.54
C PHE A 196 -4.02 -29.34 6.11
N CYS A 197 -4.98 -28.58 5.57
CA CYS A 197 -5.47 -28.78 4.21
C CYS A 197 -4.37 -28.57 3.16
N SER A 198 -3.53 -27.55 3.35
CA SER A 198 -2.48 -27.19 2.39
C SER A 198 -1.38 -28.26 2.29
N PHE A 199 -1.02 -28.89 3.42
CA PHE A 199 0.03 -29.91 3.46
C PHE A 199 -0.53 -31.34 3.25
N TYR A 200 -1.79 -31.60 3.63
CA TYR A 200 -2.42 -32.91 3.50
C TYR A 200 -2.93 -33.18 2.08
N TYR A 201 -3.75 -32.30 1.50
CA TYR A 201 -4.33 -32.53 0.18
C TYR A 201 -3.38 -32.10 -0.94
N ASP A 202 -3.26 -32.94 -1.97
CA ASP A 202 -2.50 -32.65 -3.18
C ASP A 202 -3.43 -32.37 -4.37
N GLY A 203 -2.93 -31.61 -5.36
CA GLY A 203 -3.64 -31.37 -6.63
C GLY A 203 -4.65 -30.23 -6.57
N ILE A 204 -4.66 -29.42 -5.49
CA ILE A 204 -5.50 -28.24 -5.35
C ILE A 204 -4.61 -27.01 -5.46
N SER A 205 -4.72 -26.26 -6.56
CA SER A 205 -3.82 -25.14 -6.86
C SER A 205 -3.74 -24.08 -5.75
N SER A 206 -4.86 -23.77 -5.09
CA SER A 206 -4.87 -22.80 -3.98
C SER A 206 -4.08 -23.28 -2.78
N PHE A 207 -4.11 -24.58 -2.49
CA PHE A 207 -3.41 -25.21 -1.38
C PHE A 207 -1.92 -25.33 -1.69
N ASP A 208 -1.60 -25.72 -2.93
CA ASP A 208 -0.24 -25.76 -3.44
C ASP A 208 0.42 -24.38 -3.43
N TYR A 209 -0.34 -23.32 -3.71
CA TYR A 209 0.15 -21.94 -3.61
C TYR A 209 0.45 -21.54 -2.17
N ILE A 210 -0.44 -21.84 -1.21
CA ILE A 210 -0.21 -21.55 0.22
C ILE A 210 1.08 -22.24 0.71
N LYS A 211 1.25 -23.53 0.41
CA LYS A 211 2.39 -24.32 0.93
C LYS A 211 3.72 -23.97 0.26
N SER A 212 3.70 -23.45 -0.97
CA SER A 212 4.91 -23.08 -1.71
C SER A 212 5.31 -21.60 -1.56
N ASN A 213 4.44 -20.76 -0.99
CA ASN A 213 4.73 -19.34 -0.80
C ASN A 213 5.80 -19.12 0.29
N LYS A 214 6.98 -18.63 -0.12
CA LYS A 214 8.15 -18.43 0.76
C LYS A 214 7.90 -17.38 1.86
N ASN A 215 7.13 -16.34 1.57
CA ASN A 215 6.85 -15.26 2.51
C ASN A 215 5.93 -15.75 3.65
N ILE A 216 4.93 -16.57 3.31
CA ILE A 216 4.10 -17.25 4.30
C ILE A 216 4.91 -18.27 5.11
N VAL A 217 5.66 -19.15 4.45
CA VAL A 217 6.45 -20.19 5.15
C VAL A 217 7.46 -19.57 6.12
N SER A 218 8.13 -18.48 5.72
CA SER A 218 9.05 -17.76 6.60
C SER A 218 8.34 -17.05 7.76
N SER A 219 7.18 -16.44 7.51
CA SER A 219 6.35 -15.83 8.57
C SER A 219 5.85 -16.87 9.57
N LEU A 220 5.49 -18.06 9.10
CA LEU A 220 5.07 -19.18 9.94
C LEU A 220 6.20 -19.73 10.80
N ALA A 221 7.39 -19.87 10.25
CA ALA A 221 8.57 -20.29 11.00
C ALA A 221 8.89 -19.31 12.14
N LYS A 222 8.81 -17.99 11.88
CA LYS A 222 8.98 -16.96 12.92
C LYS A 222 7.97 -17.08 14.07
N MET A 223 6.77 -17.59 13.77
CA MET A 223 5.66 -17.72 14.72
C MET A 223 5.54 -19.11 15.35
N GLY A 224 6.46 -20.05 15.06
CA GLY A 224 6.51 -21.38 15.67
C GLY A 224 5.53 -22.41 15.07
N TRP A 225 5.05 -22.19 13.84
CA TRP A 225 4.17 -23.14 13.13
C TRP A 225 4.94 -24.22 12.35
N ASP A 226 6.26 -24.12 12.31
CA ASP A 226 7.18 -25.05 11.64
C ASP A 226 7.06 -26.48 12.18
N LYS A 227 6.90 -26.63 13.50
CA LYS A 227 6.71 -27.95 14.13
C LYS A 227 5.43 -28.62 13.63
N TYR A 228 4.32 -27.87 13.58
CA TYR A 228 3.01 -28.39 13.18
C TYR A 228 3.02 -28.87 11.72
N THR A 229 3.53 -28.06 10.79
CA THR A 229 3.59 -28.43 9.37
C THR A 229 4.53 -29.61 9.13
N SER A 230 5.64 -29.67 9.86
CA SER A 230 6.60 -30.78 9.79
C SER A 230 6.00 -32.12 10.26
N GLU A 231 5.16 -32.11 11.31
CA GLU A 231 4.47 -33.30 11.79
C GLU A 231 3.48 -33.85 10.75
N ILE A 232 2.74 -32.97 10.06
CA ILE A 232 1.82 -33.36 8.98
C ILE A 232 2.60 -34.01 7.83
N ILE A 233 3.68 -33.38 7.37
CA ILE A 233 4.53 -33.90 6.27
C ILE A 233 5.09 -35.27 6.64
N LYS A 234 5.61 -35.42 7.86
CA LYS A 234 6.20 -36.68 8.34
C LYS A 234 5.17 -37.80 8.35
N ARG A 235 3.97 -37.57 8.89
CA ARG A 235 2.89 -38.57 8.94
C ARG A 235 2.41 -38.93 7.54
N LYS A 236 2.23 -37.94 6.66
CA LYS A 236 1.82 -38.17 5.26
C LYS A 236 2.82 -39.06 4.52
N HIS A 237 4.12 -38.83 4.70
CA HIS A 237 5.17 -39.67 4.11
C HIS A 237 5.13 -41.12 4.63
N GLN A 238 4.84 -41.32 5.92
CA GLN A 238 4.67 -42.67 6.47
C GLN A 238 3.47 -43.41 5.85
N LEU A 239 2.36 -42.70 5.63
CA LEU A 239 1.15 -43.27 5.01
C LEU A 239 1.34 -43.57 3.52
N SER A 240 2.19 -42.82 2.80
CA SER A 240 2.48 -43.10 1.37
C SER A 240 3.42 -44.27 1.14
N ILE A 241 4.12 -44.74 2.19
CA ILE A 241 5.07 -45.86 2.13
C ILE A 241 4.45 -47.17 2.66
N ALA A 242 3.37 -47.06 3.44
CA ALA A 242 2.59 -48.19 3.96
C ALA A 242 1.56 -48.69 2.93
#